data_AF-X1K9F4-F1
#
_entry.id   AF-X1K9F4-F1
#
_cell.length_a   1.000
_cell.length_b   1.000
_cell.length_c   1.000
_cell.angle_alpha   90.00
_cell.angle_beta   90.00
_cell.angle_gamma   90.00
#
_symmetry.space_group_name_H-M   'P 1'
#
loop_
_entity.id
_entity.type
_entity.pdbx_description
1 polymer ?
#
loop_
_entity_poly.entity_id
_entity_poly.type
_entity_poly.pdbx_seq_one_letter_code
_entity_poly.pdbx_strand_id
1 'polypeptide(L)'
;MYFFLASYPILGAGLKYIDEAFDEHRFNIKIAYILAPILGVLWAYSMIINSASATILLAILLGVILKGKIDNYAYLAGLGIIFGIVIIAGVQLLIMPLIILTLATLFDEVGNDYIEKVGFLNSNSYSRKFIGYFFDQRWLTKVAVLAIALVGVIPLYFFVAMLFFDGAYLMVRGLSNSKQSRATVEKKRGVVVD
;
A
#
# COMPACT_ATOMS: atom_id res chain seq x y z
N MET A 1 -16.88 4.76 -11.55
CA MET A 1 -17.09 4.75 -10.10
C MET A 1 -17.01 3.34 -9.52
N TYR A 2 -18.00 2.45 -9.77
CA TYR A 2 -18.06 1.11 -9.16
C TYR A 2 -16.81 0.27 -9.38
N PHE A 3 -16.25 0.31 -10.60
CA PHE A 3 -14.99 -0.35 -10.91
C PHE A 3 -13.87 0.02 -9.94
N PHE A 4 -13.66 1.31 -9.62
CA PHE A 4 -12.60 1.76 -8.70
C PHE A 4 -12.89 1.36 -7.25
N LEU A 5 -14.15 1.41 -6.83
CA LEU A 5 -14.53 0.98 -5.48
C LEU A 5 -14.29 -0.53 -5.28
N ALA A 6 -14.35 -1.34 -6.34
CA ALA A 6 -14.02 -2.76 -6.30
C ALA A 6 -12.52 -3.03 -6.51
N SER A 7 -11.85 -2.31 -7.41
CA SER A 7 -10.45 -2.58 -7.74
C SER A 7 -9.51 -2.20 -6.61
N TYR A 8 -9.74 -1.07 -5.93
CA TYR A 8 -8.88 -0.60 -4.85
C TYR A 8 -8.75 -1.59 -3.67
N PRO A 9 -9.82 -2.16 -3.09
CA PRO A 9 -9.67 -3.18 -2.05
C PRO A 9 -8.96 -4.45 -2.55
N ILE A 10 -9.19 -4.86 -3.81
CA ILE A 10 -8.49 -6.00 -4.40
C ILE A 10 -6.98 -5.72 -4.52
N LEU A 11 -6.62 -4.52 -4.99
CA LEU A 11 -5.23 -4.08 -5.06
C LEU A 11 -4.60 -3.99 -3.66
N GLY A 12 -5.30 -3.43 -2.67
CA GLY A 12 -4.81 -3.29 -1.30
C GLY A 12 -4.56 -4.63 -0.61
N ALA A 13 -5.56 -5.53 -0.62
CA ALA A 13 -5.41 -6.88 -0.07
C ALA A 13 -4.36 -7.69 -0.83
N GLY A 14 -4.41 -7.64 -2.16
CA GLY A 14 -3.53 -8.41 -3.01
C GLY A 14 -2.06 -8.00 -2.87
N LEU A 15 -1.76 -6.71 -2.80
CA LEU A 15 -0.40 -6.22 -2.55
C LEU A 15 0.12 -6.68 -1.19
N LYS A 16 -0.67 -6.57 -0.11
CA LYS A 16 -0.23 -7.06 1.21
C LYS A 16 0.00 -8.57 1.20
N TYR A 17 -0.85 -9.32 0.51
CA TYR A 17 -0.71 -10.77 0.41
C TYR A 17 0.61 -11.15 -0.28
N ILE A 18 0.93 -10.49 -1.40
CA ILE A 18 2.18 -10.72 -2.14
C ILE A 18 3.38 -10.36 -1.27
N ASP A 19 3.38 -9.16 -0.70
CA ASP A 19 4.41 -8.66 0.22
C ASP A 19 4.75 -9.69 1.30
N GLU A 20 3.75 -10.20 2.01
CA GLU A 20 3.96 -11.18 3.09
C GLU A 20 4.24 -12.61 2.63
N ALA A 21 3.87 -12.97 1.39
CA ALA A 21 4.24 -14.24 0.80
C ALA A 21 5.71 -14.28 0.38
N PHE A 22 6.23 -13.17 -0.15
CA PHE A 22 7.61 -13.09 -0.65
C PHE A 22 8.62 -12.73 0.45
N ASP A 23 8.29 -11.78 1.32
CA ASP A 23 9.24 -11.30 2.33
C ASP A 23 9.22 -12.19 3.58
N GLU A 24 8.03 -12.51 4.08
CA GLU A 24 7.86 -13.19 5.37
C GLU A 24 7.46 -14.66 5.25
N HIS A 25 7.24 -15.17 4.04
CA HIS A 25 6.85 -16.56 3.75
C HIS A 25 5.60 -17.02 4.56
N ARG A 26 4.73 -16.08 4.98
CA ARG A 26 3.53 -16.36 5.80
C ARG A 26 2.33 -16.82 4.97
N PHE A 27 2.39 -16.61 3.67
CA PHE A 27 1.38 -16.98 2.69
C PHE A 27 1.97 -17.85 1.58
N ASN A 28 1.09 -18.48 0.80
CA ASN A 28 1.51 -19.40 -0.24
C ASN A 28 2.13 -18.63 -1.42
N ILE A 29 3.43 -18.82 -1.62
CA ILE A 29 4.22 -18.16 -2.67
C ILE A 29 3.73 -18.50 -4.08
N LYS A 30 3.21 -19.71 -4.33
CA LYS A 30 2.67 -20.09 -5.64
C LYS A 30 1.43 -19.27 -5.99
N ILE A 31 0.57 -19.01 -5.00
CA ILE A 31 -0.59 -18.14 -5.18
C ILE A 31 -0.12 -16.70 -5.43
N ALA A 32 0.92 -16.23 -4.72
CA ALA A 32 1.46 -14.90 -4.92
C ALA A 32 2.05 -14.69 -6.33
N TYR A 33 2.73 -15.70 -6.89
CA TYR A 33 3.22 -15.67 -8.28
C TYR A 33 2.11 -15.52 -9.32
N ILE A 34 0.94 -16.14 -9.09
CA ILE A 34 -0.22 -16.03 -9.99
C ILE A 34 -0.93 -14.69 -9.78
N LEU A 35 -1.04 -14.25 -8.53
CA LEU A 35 -1.74 -13.04 -8.16
C LEU A 35 -1.02 -11.78 -8.64
N ALA A 36 0.32 -11.76 -8.60
CA ALA A 36 1.15 -10.63 -9.01
C ALA A 36 0.86 -10.09 -10.42
N PRO A 37 0.89 -10.90 -11.50
CA PRO A 37 0.58 -10.39 -12.84
C PRO A 37 -0.87 -9.93 -12.98
N ILE A 38 -1.83 -10.60 -12.31
CA ILE A 38 -3.25 -10.21 -12.34
C ILE A 38 -3.43 -8.83 -11.70
N LEU A 39 -2.82 -8.60 -10.54
CA LEU A 39 -2.86 -7.30 -9.87
C LEU A 39 -2.11 -6.23 -10.67
N GLY A 40 -0.99 -6.58 -11.30
CA GLY A 40 -0.26 -5.68 -12.18
C GLY A 40 -1.12 -5.19 -13.35
N VAL A 41 -1.88 -6.10 -13.98
CA VAL A 41 -2.84 -5.74 -15.03
C VAL A 41 -3.97 -4.88 -14.48
N LEU A 42 -4.55 -5.24 -13.33
CA LEU A 42 -5.62 -4.45 -12.70
C LEU A 42 -5.15 -3.04 -12.33
N TRP A 43 -3.92 -2.92 -11.82
CA TRP A 43 -3.27 -1.67 -11.48
C TRP A 43 -3.08 -0.82 -12.74
N ALA A 44 -2.41 -1.36 -13.76
CA ALA A 44 -2.16 -0.67 -15.03
C ALA A 44 -3.47 -0.22 -15.71
N TYR A 45 -4.46 -1.11 -15.78
CA TYR A 45 -5.76 -0.79 -16.37
C TYR A 45 -6.46 0.34 -15.60
N SER A 46 -6.43 0.32 -14.26
CA SER A 46 -7.00 1.39 -13.43
C SER A 46 -6.35 2.75 -13.71
N MET A 47 -5.04 2.78 -13.94
CA MET A 47 -4.32 3.99 -14.32
C MET A 47 -4.72 4.48 -15.73
N ILE A 48 -4.81 3.58 -16.71
CA ILE A 48 -5.10 3.94 -18.11
C ILE A 48 -6.47 4.61 -18.26
N ILE A 49 -7.48 4.08 -17.57
CA ILE A 49 -8.87 4.53 -17.77
C ILE A 49 -9.23 5.79 -16.95
N ASN A 50 -8.37 6.24 -16.02
CA ASN A 50 -8.66 7.43 -15.22
C ASN A 50 -7.41 8.11 -14.63
N SER A 51 -7.29 9.41 -14.90
CA SER A 51 -6.18 10.25 -14.46
C SER A 51 -6.05 10.39 -12.93
N ALA A 52 -7.15 10.48 -12.19
CA ALA A 52 -7.11 10.56 -10.74
C ALA A 52 -6.63 9.23 -10.13
N SER A 53 -7.10 8.09 -10.65
CA SER A 53 -6.59 6.78 -10.24
C SER A 53 -5.11 6.62 -10.55
N ALA A 54 -4.70 7.00 -11.77
CA ALA A 54 -3.29 7.01 -12.17
C ALA A 54 -2.42 7.83 -11.22
N THR A 55 -2.88 9.04 -10.89
CA THR A 55 -2.17 9.96 -9.99
C THR A 55 -2.01 9.36 -8.59
N ILE A 56 -3.08 8.80 -8.02
CA ILE A 56 -3.05 8.21 -6.66
C ILE A 56 -2.16 6.96 -6.63
N LEU A 57 -2.37 6.02 -7.54
CA LEU A 57 -1.63 4.77 -7.57
C LEU A 57 -0.15 5.01 -7.86
N LEU A 58 0.18 5.91 -8.80
CA LEU A 58 1.56 6.29 -9.06
C LEU A 58 2.19 7.02 -7.87
N ALA A 59 1.45 7.89 -7.16
CA ALA A 59 1.95 8.55 -5.96
C ALA A 59 2.30 7.56 -4.85
N ILE A 60 1.46 6.54 -4.62
CA ILE A 60 1.72 5.48 -3.65
C ILE A 60 3.00 4.74 -4.01
N LEU A 61 3.12 4.35 -5.29
CA LEU A 61 4.29 3.65 -5.80
C LEU A 61 5.56 4.50 -5.61
N LEU A 62 5.55 5.77 -6.04
CA LEU A 62 6.68 6.69 -5.93
C LEU A 62 7.06 6.98 -4.48
N GLY A 63 6.10 7.15 -3.57
CA GLY A 63 6.39 7.42 -2.15
C GLY A 63 7.11 6.26 -1.48
N VAL A 64 6.66 5.02 -1.75
CA VAL A 64 7.34 3.80 -1.28
C VAL A 64 8.74 3.68 -1.88
N ILE A 65 8.90 4.08 -3.15
CA ILE A 65 10.21 4.04 -3.83
C ILE A 65 11.20 5.01 -3.24
N LEU A 66 10.81 6.27 -3.10
CA LEU A 66 11.68 7.34 -2.64
C LEU A 66 12.22 7.09 -1.23
N LYS A 67 11.49 6.32 -0.43
CA LYS A 67 11.94 5.89 0.89
C LYS A 67 13.12 4.90 0.85
N GLY A 68 13.41 4.30 -0.29
CA GLY A 68 14.67 3.58 -0.49
C GLY A 68 14.75 2.21 0.20
N LYS A 69 13.62 1.52 0.41
CA LYS A 69 13.63 0.08 0.76
C LYS A 69 14.04 -0.82 -0.43
N ILE A 70 14.50 -0.25 -1.54
CA ILE A 70 14.63 -0.93 -2.83
C ILE A 70 16.09 -1.01 -3.23
N ASP A 71 16.69 -2.16 -2.98
CA ASP A 71 18.03 -2.52 -3.45
C ASP A 71 17.97 -3.67 -4.48
N ASN A 72 16.81 -3.85 -5.13
CA ASN A 72 16.52 -5.01 -5.96
C ASN A 72 16.16 -4.64 -7.41
N TYR A 73 16.90 -5.18 -8.37
CA TYR A 73 16.67 -5.05 -9.81
C TYR A 73 15.25 -5.41 -10.25
N ALA A 74 14.59 -6.34 -9.55
CA ALA A 74 13.20 -6.71 -9.83
C ALA A 74 12.22 -5.53 -9.68
N TYR A 75 12.48 -4.64 -8.73
CA TYR A 75 11.63 -3.48 -8.47
C TYR A 75 11.89 -2.37 -9.51
N LEU A 76 13.15 -2.16 -9.89
CA LEU A 76 13.53 -1.27 -11.02
C LEU A 76 12.88 -1.71 -12.32
N ALA A 77 12.84 -3.01 -12.60
CA ALA A 77 12.15 -3.57 -13.75
C ALA A 77 10.63 -3.33 -13.68
N GLY A 78 10.01 -3.56 -12.51
CA GLY A 78 8.58 -3.25 -12.30
C GLY A 78 8.24 -1.77 -12.52
N LEU A 79 9.10 -0.87 -12.04
CA LEU A 79 8.98 0.57 -12.24
C LEU A 79 9.06 0.93 -13.73
N GLY A 80 10.07 0.40 -14.43
CA GLY A 80 10.23 0.62 -15.87
C GLY A 80 9.01 0.17 -16.68
N ILE A 81 8.39 -0.94 -16.29
CA ILE A 81 7.15 -1.43 -16.91
C ILE A 81 5.99 -0.46 -16.65
N ILE A 82 5.78 -0.02 -15.40
CA ILE A 82 4.68 0.90 -15.07
C ILE A 82 4.86 2.26 -15.74
N PHE A 83 6.07 2.82 -15.73
CA PHE A 83 6.38 4.07 -16.44
C PHE A 83 6.21 3.91 -17.96
N GLY A 84 6.67 2.79 -18.52
CA GLY A 84 6.48 2.47 -19.94
C GLY A 84 5.00 2.45 -20.29
N ILE A 85 4.15 1.80 -19.48
CA ILE A 85 2.69 1.79 -19.67
C ILE A 85 2.12 3.20 -19.59
N VAL A 86 2.49 4.00 -18.59
CA VAL A 86 2.01 5.39 -18.44
C VAL A 86 2.34 6.25 -19.67
N ILE A 87 3.56 6.15 -20.19
CA ILE A 87 4.03 6.91 -21.35
C ILE A 87 3.35 6.41 -22.64
N ILE A 88 3.38 5.11 -22.90
CA ILE A 88 2.85 4.52 -24.15
C ILE A 88 1.34 4.70 -24.23
N ALA A 89 0.63 4.53 -23.11
CA ALA A 89 -0.83 4.70 -23.08
C ALA A 89 -1.27 6.18 -23.00
N GLY A 90 -0.33 7.13 -22.93
CA GLY A 90 -0.64 8.56 -22.88
C GLY A 90 -1.46 8.96 -21.65
N VAL A 91 -1.21 8.33 -20.51
CA VAL A 91 -2.00 8.55 -19.29
C VAL A 91 -1.79 9.97 -18.80
N GLN A 92 -2.88 10.72 -18.68
CA GLN A 92 -2.84 12.07 -18.14
C GLN A 92 -2.65 12.04 -16.63
N LEU A 93 -1.62 12.69 -16.14
CA LEU A 93 -1.31 12.79 -14.72
C LEU A 93 -1.62 14.19 -14.20
N LEU A 94 -2.24 14.25 -13.03
CA LEU A 94 -2.45 15.50 -12.32
C LEU A 94 -1.16 15.83 -11.55
N ILE A 95 -0.23 16.54 -12.21
CA ILE A 95 1.14 16.74 -11.70
C ILE A 95 1.17 17.34 -10.29
N MET A 96 0.34 18.35 -10.01
CA MET A 96 0.31 18.98 -8.68
C MET A 96 -0.21 18.01 -7.59
N PRO A 97 -1.38 17.37 -7.74
CA PRO A 97 -1.79 16.26 -6.88
C PRO A 97 -0.76 15.13 -6.75
N LEU A 98 -0.10 14.74 -7.85
CA LEU A 98 0.90 13.67 -7.86
C LEU A 98 2.05 14.01 -6.90
N ILE A 99 2.59 15.23 -6.97
CA ILE A 99 3.68 15.67 -6.08
C ILE A 99 3.22 15.65 -4.62
N ILE A 100 2.06 16.26 -4.33
CA ILE A 100 1.53 16.34 -2.96
C ILE A 100 1.31 14.94 -2.37
N LEU A 101 0.66 14.05 -3.12
CA LEU A 101 0.36 12.69 -2.68
C LEU A 101 1.62 11.84 -2.55
N THR A 102 2.60 12.03 -3.44
CA THR A 102 3.90 11.32 -3.36
C THR A 102 4.63 11.71 -2.09
N LEU A 103 4.69 13.02 -1.77
CA LEU A 103 5.29 13.51 -0.53
C LEU A 103 4.53 13.00 0.70
N ALA A 104 3.20 13.02 0.68
CA ALA A 104 2.38 12.49 1.78
C ALA A 104 2.66 11.00 2.03
N THR A 105 2.73 10.20 0.95
CA THR A 105 3.06 8.77 1.04
C THR A 105 4.47 8.56 1.56
N LEU A 106 5.44 9.34 1.08
CA LEU A 106 6.83 9.28 1.55
C LEU A 106 6.93 9.58 3.05
N PHE A 107 6.25 10.63 3.52
CA PHE A 107 6.23 10.98 4.94
C PHE A 107 5.52 9.93 5.79
N ASP A 108 4.44 9.34 5.31
CA ASP A 108 3.79 8.21 5.99
C ASP A 108 4.76 7.04 6.16
N GLU A 109 5.50 6.69 5.11
CA GLU A 109 6.43 5.56 5.12
C GLU A 109 7.68 5.83 5.99
N VAL A 110 8.25 7.05 5.92
CA VAL A 110 9.36 7.48 6.78
C VAL A 110 8.93 7.55 8.24
N GLY A 111 7.74 8.09 8.50
CA GLY A 111 7.18 8.19 9.84
C GLY A 111 6.93 6.82 10.45
N ASN A 112 6.36 5.89 9.69
CA ASN A 112 6.11 4.52 10.14
C ASN A 112 7.41 3.81 10.55
N ASP A 113 8.45 3.87 9.70
CA ASP A 113 9.77 3.30 10.02
C ASP A 113 10.42 3.94 11.25
N TYR A 114 10.28 5.26 11.42
CA TYR A 114 10.84 5.96 12.58
C TYR A 114 10.16 5.53 13.89
N ILE A 115 8.83 5.40 13.87
CA ILE A 115 8.02 4.96 15.01
C ILE A 115 8.33 3.54 15.43
N GLU A 116 8.55 2.66 14.45
CA GLU A 116 8.95 1.27 14.69
C GLU A 116 10.33 1.22 15.36
N LYS A 117 11.32 1.95 14.83
CA LYS A 117 12.69 2.01 15.40
C LYS A 117 12.73 2.54 16.83
N VAL A 118 11.93 3.57 17.14
CA VAL A 118 11.95 4.21 18.46
C VAL A 118 10.97 3.54 19.44
N GLY A 119 10.16 2.58 18.99
CA GLY A 119 9.27 1.80 19.86
C GLY A 119 8.11 2.61 20.43
N PHE A 120 7.59 3.61 19.68
CA PHE A 120 6.52 4.50 20.13
C PHE A 120 5.25 3.74 20.58
N LEU A 121 4.94 2.62 19.94
CA LEU A 121 3.79 1.78 20.27
C LEU A 121 3.90 1.12 21.65
N ASN A 122 5.11 0.90 22.14
CA ASN A 122 5.37 0.28 23.46
C ASN A 122 5.58 1.33 24.57
N SER A 123 5.47 2.62 24.24
CA SER A 123 5.66 3.71 25.20
C SER A 123 4.41 3.94 26.05
N ASN A 124 4.58 4.30 27.33
CA ASN A 124 3.47 4.53 28.26
C ASN A 124 2.74 5.89 28.05
N SER A 125 3.26 6.76 27.18
CA SER A 125 2.68 8.07 26.89
C SER A 125 1.59 7.97 25.81
N TYR A 126 0.38 8.43 26.13
CA TYR A 126 -0.77 8.47 25.20
C TYR A 126 -0.45 9.19 23.89
N SER A 127 0.28 10.30 23.94
CA SER A 127 0.64 11.09 22.76
C SER A 127 1.53 10.31 21.79
N ARG A 128 2.47 9.51 22.33
CA ARG A 128 3.36 8.68 21.52
C ARG A 128 2.63 7.50 20.89
N LYS A 129 1.67 6.92 21.60
CA LYS A 129 0.79 5.89 21.02
C LYS A 129 -0.06 6.45 19.88
N PHE A 130 -0.64 7.63 20.05
CA PHE A 130 -1.44 8.27 19.00
C PHE A 130 -0.61 8.52 17.74
N ILE A 131 0.58 9.12 17.89
CA ILE A 131 1.52 9.33 16.78
C ILE A 131 1.89 7.99 16.13
N GLY A 132 2.13 6.96 16.95
CA GLY A 132 2.39 5.59 16.49
C GLY A 132 1.28 5.07 15.58
N TYR A 133 0.04 5.13 16.04
CA TYR A 133 -1.12 4.71 15.25
C TYR A 133 -1.35 5.58 14.01
N PHE A 134 -1.04 6.88 14.08
CA PHE A 134 -1.24 7.79 12.95
C PHE A 134 -0.43 7.37 11.73
N PHE A 135 0.86 7.12 11.92
CA PHE A 135 1.76 6.74 10.82
C PHE A 135 1.67 5.25 10.45
N ASP A 136 1.38 4.35 11.42
CA ASP A 136 1.15 2.92 11.11
C ASP A 136 -0.08 2.72 10.18
N GLN A 137 -1.06 3.62 10.29
CA GLN A 137 -2.28 3.62 9.48
C GLN A 137 -2.20 4.51 8.23
N ARG A 138 -1.04 5.10 7.93
CA ARG A 138 -0.79 5.99 6.77
C ARG A 138 -1.84 7.10 6.63
N TRP A 139 -2.14 7.79 7.73
CA TRP A 139 -3.22 8.78 7.75
C TRP A 139 -2.91 10.03 6.92
N LEU A 140 -1.64 10.39 6.70
CA LEU A 140 -1.30 11.61 5.97
C LEU A 140 -1.76 11.54 4.51
N THR A 141 -1.58 10.40 3.86
CA THR A 141 -2.03 10.14 2.49
C THR A 141 -3.55 10.22 2.38
N LYS A 142 -4.29 9.65 3.35
CA LYS A 142 -5.76 9.73 3.40
C LYS A 142 -6.25 11.18 3.51
N VAL A 143 -5.64 11.96 4.40
CA VAL A 143 -5.98 13.39 4.58
C VAL A 143 -5.66 14.19 3.33
N ALA A 144 -4.53 13.92 2.67
CA ALA A 144 -4.15 14.58 1.42
C ALA A 144 -5.14 14.27 0.28
N VAL A 145 -5.52 13.00 0.09
CA VAL A 145 -6.55 12.60 -0.88
C VAL A 145 -7.88 13.27 -0.58
N LEU A 146 -8.30 13.31 0.68
CA LEU A 146 -9.54 13.99 1.09
C LEU A 146 -9.50 15.48 0.78
N ALA A 147 -8.40 16.18 1.13
CA ALA A 147 -8.25 17.60 0.87
C ALA A 147 -8.34 17.93 -0.63
N ILE A 148 -7.63 17.16 -1.47
CA ILE A 148 -7.65 17.32 -2.93
C ILE A 148 -9.07 17.03 -3.48
N ALA A 149 -9.78 16.07 -2.89
CA ALA A 149 -11.15 15.74 -3.29
C ALA A 149 -12.15 16.84 -2.90
N LEU A 150 -12.00 17.44 -1.72
CA LEU A 150 -12.87 18.54 -1.25
C LEU A 150 -12.69 19.82 -2.06
N VAL A 151 -11.49 20.08 -2.58
CA VAL A 151 -11.21 21.18 -3.52
C VAL A 151 -11.79 20.89 -4.92
N GLY A 152 -12.24 19.66 -5.18
CA GLY A 152 -12.87 19.26 -6.44
C GLY A 152 -11.88 18.84 -7.54
N VAL A 153 -10.59 18.67 -7.21
CA VAL A 153 -9.57 18.26 -8.18
C VAL A 153 -9.69 16.76 -8.54
N ILE A 154 -10.08 15.94 -7.56
CA ILE A 154 -10.41 14.52 -7.77
C ILE A 154 -11.82 14.22 -7.24
N PRO A 155 -12.56 13.28 -7.85
CA PRO A 155 -13.86 12.88 -7.32
C PRO A 155 -13.78 12.27 -5.91
N LEU A 156 -14.74 12.60 -5.04
CA LEU A 156 -14.79 12.12 -3.66
C LEU A 156 -14.82 10.59 -3.52
N TYR A 157 -15.35 9.87 -4.51
CA TYR A 157 -15.37 8.41 -4.47
C TYR A 157 -13.96 7.80 -4.49
N PHE A 158 -12.92 8.52 -4.96
CA PHE A 158 -11.54 8.04 -4.86
C PHE A 158 -11.00 8.07 -3.43
N PHE A 159 -11.48 8.98 -2.59
CA PHE A 159 -11.20 8.93 -1.16
C PHE A 159 -11.81 7.67 -0.53
N VAL A 160 -13.07 7.35 -0.87
CA VAL A 160 -13.72 6.12 -0.42
C VAL A 160 -12.98 4.87 -0.94
N ALA A 161 -12.56 4.88 -2.21
CA ALA A 161 -11.76 3.80 -2.79
C ALA A 161 -10.44 3.62 -2.04
N MET A 162 -9.75 4.71 -1.69
CA MET A 162 -8.54 4.67 -0.87
C MET A 162 -8.78 4.09 0.53
N LEU A 163 -9.89 4.41 1.18
CA LEU A 163 -10.24 3.79 2.47
C LEU A 163 -10.46 2.27 2.32
N PHE A 164 -11.06 1.82 1.21
CA PHE A 164 -11.21 0.39 0.94
C PHE A 164 -9.87 -0.29 0.60
N PHE A 165 -8.98 0.38 -0.13
CA PHE A 165 -7.61 -0.10 -0.36
C PHE A 165 -6.90 -0.35 0.97
N ASP A 166 -6.83 0.67 1.83
CA ASP A 166 -6.12 0.56 3.11
C ASP A 166 -6.82 -0.40 4.08
N GLY A 167 -8.15 -0.40 4.13
CA GLY A 167 -8.92 -1.33 4.94
C GLY A 167 -8.64 -2.78 4.58
N ALA A 168 -8.64 -3.10 3.28
CA ALA A 168 -8.34 -4.44 2.77
C ALA A 168 -6.86 -4.81 3.04
N TYR A 169 -5.93 -3.87 2.87
CA TYR A 169 -4.52 -4.04 3.19
C TYR A 169 -4.32 -4.42 4.68
N LEU A 170 -4.96 -3.68 5.60
CA LEU A 170 -4.88 -3.92 7.03
C LEU A 170 -5.54 -5.24 7.45
N MET A 171 -6.65 -5.62 6.80
CA MET A 171 -7.28 -6.91 7.05
C MET A 171 -6.32 -8.07 6.75
N VAL A 172 -5.63 -8.03 5.61
CA VAL A 172 -4.64 -9.07 5.25
C VAL A 172 -3.47 -9.08 6.24
N ARG A 173 -2.95 -7.91 6.63
CA ARG A 173 -1.91 -7.80 7.68
C ARG A 173 -2.37 -8.45 9.01
N GLY A 174 -3.61 -8.21 9.42
CA GLY A 174 -4.19 -8.81 10.62
C GLY A 174 -4.29 -10.34 10.55
N LEU A 175 -4.67 -10.88 9.39
CA LEU A 175 -4.69 -12.33 9.14
C LEU A 175 -3.28 -12.93 9.23
N SER A 176 -2.28 -12.24 8.70
CA SER A 176 -0.87 -12.66 8.77
C SER A 176 -0.34 -12.73 10.20
N ASN A 177 -0.56 -11.66 10.98
CA ASN A 177 -0.15 -11.60 12.37
C ASN A 177 -0.83 -12.70 13.21
N SER A 178 -2.08 -13.03 12.88
CA SER A 178 -2.82 -14.13 13.51
C SER A 178 -2.19 -15.49 13.20
N LYS A 179 -1.77 -15.72 11.95
CA LYS A 179 -1.03 -16.94 11.56
C LYS A 179 0.32 -17.04 12.27
N GLN A 180 1.07 -15.94 12.37
CA GLN A 180 2.36 -15.90 13.08
C GLN A 180 2.20 -16.23 14.57
N SER A 181 1.17 -15.66 15.21
CA SER A 181 0.87 -15.92 16.62
C SER A 181 0.53 -17.39 16.87
N ARG A 182 -0.25 -18.02 15.97
CA ARG A 182 -0.57 -19.45 16.03
C ARG A 182 0.67 -20.33 15.88
N ALA A 183 1.49 -20.08 14.86
CA ALA A 183 2.74 -20.82 14.64
C ALA A 183 3.70 -20.71 15.84
N THR A 184 3.77 -19.53 16.47
CA THR A 184 4.61 -19.31 17.67
C THR A 184 4.08 -20.09 18.88
N VAL A 185 2.76 -20.18 19.04
CA VAL A 185 2.12 -20.94 20.12
C VAL A 185 2.30 -22.45 19.91
N GLU A 186 2.16 -22.95 18.69
CA GLU A 186 2.37 -24.37 18.35
C GLU A 186 3.83 -24.79 18.55
N LYS A 187 4.77 -23.94 18.11
CA LYS A 187 6.21 -24.15 18.35
C LYS A 187 6.56 -24.17 19.84
N LYS A 188 5.95 -23.31 20.66
CA LYS A 188 6.11 -23.33 22.14
C LYS A 188 5.47 -24.55 22.80
N ARG A 189 4.48 -25.18 22.16
CA ARG A 189 3.82 -26.40 22.63
C ARG A 189 4.52 -27.69 22.15
N GLY A 190 5.65 -27.58 21.44
CA GLY A 190 6.39 -28.74 20.94
C GLY A 190 5.68 -29.49 19.83
N VAL A 191 4.65 -28.90 19.22
CA VAL A 191 3.97 -29.48 18.06
C VAL A 191 4.78 -29.09 16.83
N VAL A 192 5.55 -30.03 16.30
CA VAL A 192 6.21 -29.89 15.00
C VAL A 192 5.11 -29.90 13.96
N VAL A 193 4.92 -28.79 13.26
CA VAL A 193 3.98 -28.68 12.15
C VAL A 193 4.78 -28.99 10.88
N ASP A 194 4.59 -30.20 10.35
CA ASP A 194 5.04 -30.62 9.02
C ASP A 194 4.27 -29.89 7.90
#